data_AF-A0A835HK41-F1
#
_entry.id   AF-A0A835HK41-F1
#
_cell.length_a   1.000
_cell.length_b   1.000
_cell.length_c   1.000
_cell.angle_alpha   90.00
_cell.angle_beta   90.00
_cell.angle_gamma   90.00
#
_symmetry.space_group_name_H-M   'P 1'
#
loop_
_entity.id
_entity.type
_entity.pdbx_description
1 polymer ?
#
loop_
_entity_poly.entity_id
_entity_poly.type
_entity_poly.pdbx_seq_one_letter_code
_entity_poly.pdbx_strand_id
1 'polypeptide(L)'
;MEGVLENLGPHKSSLEELVIQSYVGFMFPPWMFSVQFVLSNIIHLKLFQCPNLKVLPALGKLQFLEQLHLLDLIAVKQLGTDLLRIGNDASMSSLSSPVVLFPKLRLLELKGLPEWEEEHDVPTTSNNTNIMPHLNTLMISNCPKLKVVPHYLFPLQLEGMKLWKDVGVISISLMSITHSSNLKSLEILDFPHSFLPNGLKPTHATSRIVFGECQFLDFKPSLKVSKSGVRKRNKKALGSLVEVIL
;
A
#
# COMPACT_ATOMS: atom_id res chain seq x y z
N MET A 1 20.20 18.69 8.29
CA MET A 1 20.60 18.44 9.69
C MET A 1 20.17 17.02 10.03
N GLU A 2 21.03 16.02 9.79
CA GLU A 2 20.69 14.58 9.95
C GLU A 2 20.63 14.13 11.42
N GLY A 3 21.32 14.82 12.33
CA GLY A 3 21.48 14.42 13.74
C GLY A 3 20.27 14.63 14.65
N VAL A 4 19.14 15.18 14.18
CA VAL A 4 17.94 15.37 15.03
C VAL A 4 17.32 14.02 15.39
N LEU A 5 17.19 13.11 14.41
CA LEU A 5 16.65 11.77 14.67
C LEU A 5 17.61 10.90 15.50
N GLU A 6 18.93 11.12 15.41
CA GLU A 6 19.93 10.37 16.19
C GLU A 6 19.76 10.58 17.70
N ASN A 7 19.44 11.81 18.11
CA ASN A 7 19.24 12.18 19.51
C ASN A 7 17.82 11.90 20.04
N LEU A 8 16.88 11.59 19.14
CA LEU A 8 15.48 11.32 19.48
C LEU A 8 15.21 9.90 19.93
N GLY A 9 16.20 8.98 19.83
CA GLY A 9 16.02 7.55 20.08
C GLY A 9 15.05 7.32 21.24
N PRO A 10 13.84 6.76 20.99
CA PRO A 10 12.74 6.90 21.94
C PRO A 10 13.10 6.15 23.21
N HIS A 11 13.45 6.92 24.23
CA HIS A 11 13.62 6.40 25.58
C HIS A 11 12.23 6.01 26.09
N LYS A 12 11.91 4.71 25.94
CA LYS A 12 10.79 3.95 26.56
C LYS A 12 9.40 4.01 25.90
N SER A 13 9.04 2.86 25.32
CA SER A 13 7.83 2.02 25.53
C SER A 13 6.41 2.61 25.67
N SER A 14 6.16 3.89 25.41
CA SER A 14 4.78 4.44 25.39
C SER A 14 4.43 5.14 24.08
N LEU A 15 5.39 5.24 23.17
CA LEU A 15 5.17 5.86 21.87
C LEU A 15 4.27 4.95 21.02
N GLU A 16 3.05 5.42 20.77
CA GLU A 16 2.06 4.75 19.92
C GLU A 16 2.00 5.36 18.52
N GLU A 17 2.43 6.61 18.35
CA GLU A 17 2.43 7.31 17.06
C GLU A 17 3.79 7.91 16.76
N LEU A 18 4.29 7.65 15.55
CA LEU A 18 5.52 8.23 15.02
C LEU A 18 5.25 8.85 13.65
N VAL A 19 5.40 10.17 13.58
CA VAL A 19 5.35 10.93 12.33
C VAL A 19 6.73 11.53 12.06
N ILE A 20 7.31 11.16 10.93
CA ILE A 20 8.56 11.76 10.43
C ILE A 20 8.21 12.49 9.14
N GLN A 21 8.36 13.81 9.18
CA GLN A 21 8.04 14.69 8.07
C GLN A 21 9.27 15.48 7.63
N SER A 22 9.43 15.67 6.31
CA SER A 22 10.46 16.52 5.73
C SER A 22 11.89 16.09 6.13
N TYR A 23 12.10 14.80 6.40
CA TYR A 23 13.41 14.27 6.76
C TYR A 23 14.32 14.21 5.54
N VAL A 24 15.39 15.01 5.60
CA VAL A 24 16.34 15.17 4.49
C VAL A 24 17.53 14.21 4.56
N GLY A 25 17.57 13.32 5.56
CA GLY A 25 18.64 12.34 5.65
C GLY A 25 18.46 11.18 4.66
N PHE A 26 19.58 10.53 4.35
CA PHE A 26 19.59 9.43 3.36
C PHE A 26 19.17 8.09 3.93
N MET A 27 19.35 7.91 5.25
CA MET A 27 19.05 6.70 5.98
C MET A 27 18.52 7.05 7.36
N PHE A 28 17.74 6.16 7.96
CA PHE A 28 17.34 6.32 9.35
C PHE A 28 18.51 6.09 10.32
N PRO A 29 18.45 6.65 11.54
CA PRO A 29 19.47 6.39 12.56
C PRO A 29 19.50 4.90 12.96
N PRO A 30 20.63 4.39 13.49
CA PRO A 30 20.80 2.97 13.82
C PRO A 30 19.71 2.38 14.73
N TRP A 31 19.17 3.19 15.66
CA TRP A 31 18.10 2.75 16.56
C TRP A 31 16.80 2.39 15.82
N MET A 32 16.53 3.01 14.67
CA MET A 32 15.38 2.66 13.81
C MET A 32 15.61 1.37 13.03
N PHE A 33 16.80 0.78 13.00
CA PHE A 33 16.99 -0.57 12.45
C PHE A 33 16.73 -1.66 13.49
N SER A 34 16.63 -1.28 14.76
CA SER A 34 16.19 -2.13 15.89
C SER A 34 14.71 -1.90 16.24
N VAL A 35 13.86 -1.68 15.22
CA VAL A 35 12.44 -1.27 15.37
C VAL A 35 11.65 -2.12 16.36
N GLN A 36 11.88 -3.44 16.36
CA GLN A 36 11.11 -4.38 17.17
C GLN A 36 11.27 -4.14 18.68
N PHE A 37 12.39 -3.57 19.12
CA PHE A 37 12.68 -3.30 20.53
C PHE A 37 12.43 -1.84 20.89
N VAL A 38 12.72 -0.92 19.96
CA VAL A 38 12.69 0.53 20.23
C VAL A 38 11.31 1.13 19.95
N LEU A 39 10.60 0.59 18.96
CA LEU A 39 9.30 1.04 18.49
C LEU A 39 8.22 -0.02 18.74
N SER A 40 8.39 -0.83 19.79
CA SER A 40 7.57 -2.02 20.04
C SER A 40 6.07 -1.73 20.16
N ASN A 41 5.69 -0.52 20.58
CA ASN A 41 4.31 -0.16 20.87
C ASN A 41 3.70 0.79 19.83
N ILE A 42 4.39 1.03 18.71
CA ILE A 42 3.87 1.88 17.64
C ILE A 42 2.64 1.23 17.01
N ILE A 43 1.55 2.01 16.99
CA ILE A 43 0.26 1.72 16.38
C ILE A 43 0.14 2.48 15.05
N HIS A 44 0.64 3.71 14.98
CA HIS A 44 0.57 4.57 13.81
C HIS A 44 1.96 5.06 13.38
N LEU A 45 2.34 4.82 12.13
CA LEU A 45 3.59 5.29 11.56
C LEU A 45 3.35 6.03 10.25
N LYS A 46 3.87 7.25 10.15
CA LYS A 46 3.80 8.07 8.95
C LYS A 46 5.16 8.63 8.58
N LEU A 47 5.60 8.32 7.36
CA LEU A 47 6.74 8.96 6.70
C LEU A 47 6.20 9.86 5.59
N PHE A 48 6.51 11.15 5.64
CA PHE A 48 5.98 12.13 4.68
C PHE A 48 7.07 13.08 4.19
N GLN A 49 7.20 13.22 2.87
CA GLN A 49 8.17 14.13 2.25
C GLN A 49 9.60 13.87 2.74
N CYS A 50 10.09 12.63 2.67
CA CYS A 50 11.49 12.33 2.98
C CYS A 50 12.26 12.11 1.66
N PRO A 51 12.68 13.18 0.96
CA PRO A 51 13.03 13.09 -0.46
C PRO A 51 14.32 12.32 -0.74
N ASN A 52 15.22 12.25 0.25
CA ASN A 52 16.52 11.58 0.12
C ASN A 52 16.51 10.14 0.64
N LEU A 53 15.40 9.72 1.24
CA LEU A 53 15.27 8.40 1.87
C LEU A 53 15.15 7.32 0.80
N LYS A 54 16.19 6.49 0.69
CA LYS A 54 16.24 5.40 -0.31
C LYS A 54 15.87 4.05 0.24
N VAL A 55 16.15 3.83 1.54
CA VAL A 55 16.00 2.54 2.20
C VAL A 55 15.14 2.71 3.44
N LEU A 56 14.11 1.88 3.58
CA LEU A 56 13.26 1.83 4.77
C LEU A 56 13.83 0.86 5.81
N PRO A 57 13.55 1.07 7.11
CA PRO A 57 13.85 0.07 8.12
C PRO A 57 12.89 -1.11 7.97
N ALA A 58 13.19 -2.23 8.64
CA ALA A 58 12.38 -3.45 8.61
C ALA A 58 11.05 -3.31 9.39
N LEU A 59 10.19 -2.41 8.93
CA LEU A 59 8.92 -2.03 9.57
C LEU A 59 7.99 -3.24 9.77
N GLY A 60 8.14 -4.30 8.98
CA GLY A 60 7.36 -5.53 9.08
C GLY A 60 7.44 -6.23 10.44
N LYS A 61 8.46 -5.94 11.24
CA LYS A 61 8.60 -6.52 12.59
C LYS A 61 7.80 -5.79 13.68
N LEU A 62 7.15 -4.67 13.37
CA LEU A 62 6.33 -3.91 14.31
C LEU A 62 5.04 -4.67 14.63
N GLN A 63 4.95 -5.20 15.85
CA GLN A 63 3.89 -6.14 16.26
C GLN A 63 2.53 -5.47 16.54
N PHE A 64 2.51 -4.16 16.76
CA PHE A 64 1.30 -3.41 17.11
C PHE A 64 0.86 -2.40 16.05
N LEU A 65 1.60 -2.28 14.95
CA LEU A 65 1.34 -1.30 13.92
C LEU A 65 0.00 -1.60 13.23
N GLU A 66 -0.95 -0.68 13.31
CA GLU A 66 -2.27 -0.76 12.68
C GLU A 66 -2.37 0.10 11.42
N GLN A 67 -1.66 1.23 11.36
CA GLN A 67 -1.68 2.12 10.19
C GLN A 67 -0.27 2.54 9.78
N LEU A 68 0.02 2.36 8.49
CA LEU A 68 1.29 2.73 7.88
C LEU A 68 1.06 3.66 6.68
N HIS A 69 1.66 4.84 6.72
CA HIS A 69 1.59 5.83 5.65
C HIS A 69 2.99 6.15 5.13
N LEU A 70 3.25 5.86 3.86
CA LEU A 70 4.50 6.14 3.15
C LEU A 70 4.20 7.10 2.00
N LEU A 71 4.45 8.38 2.24
CA LEU A 71 3.95 9.48 1.42
C LEU A 71 5.10 10.35 0.90
N ASP A 72 5.12 10.59 -0.40
CA ASP A 72 6.10 11.44 -1.10
C ASP A 72 7.56 11.05 -0.80
N LEU A 73 7.84 9.74 -0.77
CA LEU A 73 9.20 9.18 -0.58
C LEU A 73 9.86 8.97 -1.95
N ILE A 74 10.22 10.07 -2.60
CA ILE A 74 10.56 10.09 -4.03
C ILE A 74 11.79 9.28 -4.44
N ALA A 75 12.67 8.93 -3.49
CA ALA A 75 13.90 8.18 -3.76
C ALA A 75 13.78 6.67 -3.45
N VAL A 76 12.64 6.21 -2.93
CA VAL A 76 12.40 4.79 -2.64
C VAL A 76 12.16 4.03 -3.95
N LYS A 77 12.93 2.96 -4.14
CA LYS A 77 12.86 2.11 -5.35
C LYS A 77 12.21 0.77 -5.12
N GLN A 78 12.44 0.14 -3.97
CA GLN A 78 11.90 -1.18 -3.63
C GLN A 78 11.31 -1.12 -2.22
N LEU A 79 10.05 -1.57 -2.07
CA LEU A 79 9.38 -1.64 -0.78
C LEU A 79 9.41 -3.06 -0.21
N GLY A 80 9.30 -4.08 -1.07
CA GLY A 80 9.23 -5.47 -0.64
C GLY A 80 10.43 -5.90 0.19
N THR A 81 11.64 -5.67 -0.32
CA THR A 81 12.89 -5.98 0.38
C THR A 81 13.08 -5.17 1.65
N ASP A 82 12.71 -3.89 1.61
CA ASP A 82 13.02 -2.92 2.66
C ASP A 82 12.06 -3.04 3.85
N LEU A 83 10.75 -3.12 3.56
CA LEU A 83 9.70 -3.25 4.58
C LEU A 83 9.74 -4.61 5.26
N LEU A 84 9.91 -5.67 4.48
CA LEU A 84 9.80 -7.04 4.98
C LEU A 84 11.13 -7.55 5.55
N ARG A 85 12.25 -7.20 4.89
CA ARG A 85 13.61 -7.66 5.19
C ARG A 85 13.69 -9.13 5.61
N ILE A 86 12.96 -9.98 4.88
CA ILE A 86 12.96 -11.43 5.04
C ILE A 86 14.22 -11.96 4.36
N GLY A 87 15.19 -12.48 5.12
CA GLY A 87 16.27 -13.28 4.53
C GLY A 87 17.70 -13.04 5.03
N ASN A 88 18.00 -11.95 5.75
CA ASN A 88 19.39 -11.66 6.18
C ASN A 88 19.62 -11.65 7.70
N ASP A 89 18.58 -11.86 8.51
CA ASP A 89 18.79 -12.13 9.93
C ASP A 89 19.07 -13.62 10.12
N ALA A 90 20.31 -13.97 10.46
CA ALA A 90 20.71 -15.31 10.90
C ALA A 90 19.88 -15.81 12.10
N SER A 91 19.07 -14.95 12.73
CA SER A 91 18.11 -15.29 13.78
C SER A 91 16.77 -15.86 13.26
N MET A 92 16.48 -15.77 11.96
CA MET A 92 15.21 -16.25 11.38
C MET A 92 15.35 -17.63 10.72
N SER A 93 16.56 -18.03 10.36
CA SER A 93 16.87 -19.36 9.81
C SER A 93 16.82 -20.48 10.86
N SER A 94 16.66 -20.15 12.15
CA SER A 94 16.56 -21.11 13.27
C SER A 94 15.17 -21.23 13.88
N LEU A 95 14.16 -20.50 13.38
CA LEU A 95 12.82 -20.51 13.96
C LEU A 95 11.97 -21.64 13.34
N SER A 96 11.65 -22.63 14.16
CA SER A 96 10.67 -23.70 13.89
C SER A 96 9.21 -23.21 13.86
N SER A 97 8.98 -21.90 13.95
CA SER A 97 7.65 -21.27 14.06
C SER A 97 7.38 -20.33 12.87
N PRO A 98 6.11 -20.18 12.46
CA PRO A 98 5.74 -19.27 11.38
C PRO A 98 6.05 -17.81 11.75
N VAL A 99 6.66 -17.10 10.81
CA VAL A 99 6.98 -15.67 10.95
C VAL A 99 5.79 -14.87 10.45
N VAL A 100 5.25 -14.00 11.30
CA VAL A 100 4.19 -13.07 10.92
C VAL A 100 4.75 -11.66 10.89
N LEU A 101 4.72 -11.03 9.71
CA LEU A 101 5.07 -9.63 9.54
C LEU A 101 3.80 -8.78 9.53
N PHE A 102 3.87 -7.60 10.14
CA PHE A 102 2.74 -6.68 10.27
C PHE A 102 1.46 -7.38 10.80
N PRO A 103 1.53 -8.05 11.96
CA PRO A 103 0.45 -8.89 12.46
C PRO A 103 -0.81 -8.12 12.88
N LYS A 104 -0.79 -6.78 12.91
CA LYS A 104 -1.98 -5.96 13.22
C LYS A 104 -2.27 -4.90 12.18
N LEU A 105 -1.51 -4.84 11.08
CA LEU A 105 -1.66 -3.77 10.11
C LEU A 105 -3.01 -3.90 9.42
N ARG A 106 -3.81 -2.82 9.48
CA ARG A 106 -5.15 -2.73 8.90
C ARG A 106 -5.17 -1.80 7.71
N LEU A 107 -4.40 -0.71 7.76
CA LEU A 107 -4.32 0.29 6.70
C LEU A 107 -2.89 0.47 6.22
N LEU A 108 -2.70 0.37 4.90
CA LEU A 108 -1.47 0.72 4.21
C LEU A 108 -1.74 1.78 3.15
N GLU A 109 -1.08 2.93 3.25
CA GLU A 109 -1.12 4.00 2.27
C GLU A 109 0.27 4.21 1.65
N LEU A 110 0.34 4.04 0.32
CA LEU A 110 1.52 4.26 -0.50
C LEU A 110 1.20 5.38 -1.49
N LYS A 111 1.82 6.55 -1.31
CA LYS A 111 1.50 7.73 -2.12
C LYS A 111 2.76 8.44 -2.58
N GLY A 112 2.80 8.83 -3.85
CA GLY A 112 3.88 9.67 -4.37
C GLY A 112 5.22 8.94 -4.30
N LEU A 113 5.27 7.72 -4.83
CA LEU A 113 6.48 6.90 -4.92
C LEU A 113 6.88 6.76 -6.40
N PRO A 114 7.35 7.84 -7.05
CA PRO A 114 7.62 7.87 -8.49
C PRO A 114 8.72 6.93 -8.95
N GLU A 115 9.66 6.58 -8.07
CA GLU A 115 10.77 5.67 -8.36
C GLU A 115 10.51 4.22 -7.92
N TRP A 116 9.34 3.94 -7.33
CA TRP A 116 9.00 2.59 -6.86
C TRP A 116 8.79 1.64 -8.04
N GLU A 117 9.73 0.71 -8.18
CA GLU A 117 9.77 -0.30 -9.23
C GLU A 117 10.19 -1.63 -8.58
N GLU A 118 9.21 -2.48 -8.29
CA GLU A 118 9.48 -3.86 -7.87
C GLU A 118 9.92 -4.66 -9.09
N GLU A 119 11.16 -5.16 -9.07
CA GLU A 119 11.73 -5.95 -10.17
C GLU A 119 11.20 -7.40 -10.14
N HIS A 120 10.96 -7.92 -8.93
CA HIS A 120 10.50 -9.28 -8.69
C HIS A 120 9.48 -9.27 -7.56
N ASP A 121 8.51 -10.20 -7.61
CA ASP A 121 7.71 -10.45 -6.42
C ASP A 121 8.61 -11.08 -5.34
N VAL A 122 8.40 -10.69 -4.09
CA VAL A 122 9.23 -11.16 -2.99
C VAL A 122 8.96 -12.65 -2.83
N PRO A 123 9.96 -13.53 -3.03
CA PRO A 123 9.74 -14.95 -2.80
C PRO A 123 9.39 -15.12 -1.33
N THR A 124 8.19 -15.63 -1.05
CA THR A 124 7.86 -16.19 0.26
C THR A 124 8.71 -17.45 0.40
N THR A 125 9.98 -17.29 0.76
CA THR A 125 11.03 -18.32 0.77
C THR A 125 10.77 -19.45 1.78
N SER A 126 9.67 -19.41 2.51
CA SER A 126 9.19 -20.54 3.29
C SER A 126 7.67 -20.53 3.34
N ASN A 127 7.07 -21.72 3.31
CA ASN A 127 5.63 -21.95 3.54
C ASN A 127 5.14 -21.48 4.93
N ASN A 128 5.99 -20.78 5.69
CA ASN A 128 5.80 -20.39 7.08
C ASN A 128 5.81 -18.86 7.29
N THR A 129 5.81 -18.04 6.22
CA THR A 129 5.77 -16.57 6.34
C THR A 129 4.39 -16.01 5.98
N ASN A 130 3.74 -15.33 6.92
CA ASN A 130 2.46 -14.65 6.72
C ASN A 130 2.67 -13.13 6.81
N ILE A 131 2.36 -12.41 5.73
CA ILE A 131 2.61 -10.97 5.63
C ILE A 131 1.28 -10.22 5.67
N MET A 132 1.16 -9.26 6.59
CA MET A 132 0.00 -8.37 6.70
C MET A 132 -1.34 -9.12 6.77
N PRO A 133 -1.50 -10.13 7.65
CA PRO A 133 -2.68 -10.99 7.67
C PRO A 133 -4.00 -10.23 7.81
N HIS A 134 -4.01 -9.08 8.51
CA HIS A 134 -5.20 -8.31 8.85
C HIS A 134 -5.39 -7.03 8.05
N LEU A 135 -4.65 -6.86 6.95
CA LEU A 135 -4.77 -5.66 6.11
C LEU A 135 -6.16 -5.64 5.48
N ASN A 136 -6.94 -4.61 5.81
CA ASN A 136 -8.31 -4.44 5.34
C ASN A 136 -8.42 -3.33 4.28
N THR A 137 -7.52 -2.34 4.31
CA THR A 137 -7.57 -1.16 3.46
C THR A 137 -6.20 -0.90 2.84
N LEU A 138 -6.15 -0.90 1.51
CA LEU A 138 -4.97 -0.55 0.74
C LEU A 138 -5.24 0.69 -0.09
N MET A 139 -4.37 1.69 0.01
CA MET A 139 -4.43 2.93 -0.74
C MET A 139 -3.13 3.12 -1.50
N ILE A 140 -3.19 3.19 -2.83
CA ILE A 140 -2.03 3.43 -3.69
C ILE A 140 -2.33 4.65 -4.56
N SER A 141 -1.41 5.61 -4.59
CA SER A 141 -1.58 6.79 -5.43
C SER A 141 -0.28 7.34 -6.00
N ASN A 142 -0.26 7.67 -7.29
CA ASN A 142 0.87 8.32 -7.95
C ASN A 142 2.19 7.52 -7.80
N CYS A 143 2.16 6.26 -8.21
CA CYS A 143 3.28 5.30 -8.25
C CYS A 143 3.48 4.75 -9.69
N PRO A 144 3.82 5.62 -10.68
CA PRO A 144 3.80 5.28 -12.11
C PRO A 144 4.80 4.20 -12.57
N LYS A 145 5.89 3.97 -11.83
CA LYS A 145 6.94 2.99 -12.19
C LYS A 145 6.68 1.58 -11.67
N LEU A 146 5.58 1.33 -10.98
CA LEU A 146 5.26 0.00 -10.46
C LEU A 146 5.02 -0.98 -11.63
N LYS A 147 5.97 -1.86 -11.90
CA LYS A 147 5.90 -2.83 -13.02
C LYS A 147 5.37 -4.19 -12.62
N VAL A 148 5.72 -4.66 -11.42
CA VAL A 148 5.26 -5.92 -10.84
C VAL A 148 4.35 -5.61 -9.68
N VAL A 149 3.24 -6.35 -9.58
CA VAL A 149 2.28 -6.23 -8.49
C VAL A 149 2.69 -7.21 -7.38
N PRO A 150 3.18 -6.75 -6.21
CA PRO A 150 3.61 -7.67 -5.16
C PRO A 150 2.43 -8.38 -4.52
N HIS A 151 2.47 -9.72 -4.46
CA HIS A 151 1.33 -10.49 -3.96
C HIS A 151 1.02 -10.22 -2.48
N TYR A 152 2.04 -9.85 -1.70
CA TYR A 152 1.90 -9.52 -0.29
C TYR A 152 1.01 -8.30 -0.01
N LEU A 153 0.79 -7.42 -1.00
CA LEU A 153 -0.11 -6.26 -0.85
C LEU A 153 -1.59 -6.64 -0.96
N PHE A 154 -1.91 -7.86 -1.41
CA PHE A 154 -3.28 -8.31 -1.67
C PHE A 154 -3.65 -9.54 -0.84
N PRO A 155 -3.62 -9.45 0.51
CA PRO A 155 -4.02 -10.55 1.36
C PRO A 155 -5.52 -10.87 1.20
N LEU A 156 -5.89 -12.09 1.57
CA LEU A 156 -7.27 -12.59 1.45
C LEU A 156 -8.30 -11.76 2.23
N GLN A 157 -7.88 -11.02 3.27
CA GLN A 157 -8.75 -10.22 4.14
C GLN A 157 -8.96 -8.78 3.64
N LEU A 158 -8.34 -8.39 2.52
CA LEU A 158 -8.46 -7.03 1.98
C LEU A 158 -9.91 -6.74 1.57
N GLU A 159 -10.53 -5.74 2.18
CA GLU A 159 -11.94 -5.38 1.95
C GLU A 159 -12.09 -4.10 1.12
N GLY A 160 -11.16 -3.16 1.27
CA GLY A 160 -11.18 -1.85 0.66
C GLY A 160 -9.90 -1.57 -0.11
N MET A 161 -10.05 -1.14 -1.36
CA MET A 161 -8.93 -0.75 -2.19
C MET A 161 -9.20 0.59 -2.86
N LYS A 162 -8.22 1.49 -2.77
CA LYS A 162 -8.28 2.81 -3.40
C LYS A 162 -7.05 3.04 -4.26
N LEU A 163 -7.30 3.34 -5.51
CA LEU A 163 -6.29 3.66 -6.51
C LEU A 163 -6.53 5.06 -7.02
N TRP A 164 -5.50 5.90 -7.03
CA TRP A 164 -5.64 7.28 -7.48
C TRP A 164 -4.44 7.72 -8.33
N LYS A 165 -4.70 8.40 -9.45
CA LYS A 165 -3.66 8.80 -10.42
C LYS A 165 -3.02 7.58 -11.07
N ASP A 166 -1.82 7.75 -11.61
CA ASP A 166 -1.06 6.63 -12.17
C ASP A 166 -0.45 5.77 -11.05
N VAL A 167 -0.78 4.48 -11.05
CA VAL A 167 -0.26 3.44 -10.15
C VAL A 167 0.45 2.32 -10.95
N GLY A 168 0.99 2.65 -12.12
CA GLY A 168 1.80 1.74 -12.94
C GLY A 168 0.98 0.62 -13.57
N VAL A 169 1.47 -0.62 -13.47
CA VAL A 169 0.83 -1.81 -14.05
C VAL A 169 -0.60 -2.01 -13.55
N ILE A 170 -0.91 -1.58 -12.31
CA ILE A 170 -2.24 -1.67 -11.72
C ILE A 170 -3.23 -0.73 -12.44
N SER A 171 -2.76 0.38 -13.00
CA SER A 171 -3.57 1.31 -13.79
C SER A 171 -4.08 0.66 -15.09
N ILE A 172 -3.40 -0.39 -15.56
CA ILE A 172 -3.65 -1.04 -16.84
C ILE A 172 -4.31 -2.41 -16.64
N SER A 173 -3.94 -3.13 -15.57
CA SER A 173 -4.40 -4.49 -15.28
C SER A 173 -4.64 -4.74 -13.81
N LEU A 174 -5.86 -5.19 -13.49
CA LEU A 174 -6.26 -5.63 -12.16
C LEU A 174 -6.24 -7.16 -12.01
N MET A 175 -5.76 -7.89 -13.02
CA MET A 175 -5.73 -9.37 -13.00
C MET A 175 -4.98 -9.95 -11.79
N SER A 176 -3.94 -9.26 -11.30
CA SER A 176 -3.17 -9.71 -10.14
C SER A 176 -3.94 -9.56 -8.81
N ILE A 177 -4.95 -8.69 -8.79
CA ILE A 177 -5.71 -8.31 -7.58
C ILE A 177 -6.93 -9.21 -7.37
N THR A 178 -7.39 -9.93 -8.39
CA THR A 178 -8.58 -10.80 -8.33
C THR A 178 -8.46 -11.99 -7.37
N HIS A 179 -7.28 -12.21 -6.79
CA HIS A 179 -7.06 -13.23 -5.76
C HIS A 179 -7.70 -12.86 -4.41
N SER A 180 -7.99 -11.59 -4.16
CA SER A 180 -8.66 -11.17 -2.93
C SER A 180 -10.16 -11.43 -3.01
N SER A 181 -10.60 -12.55 -2.44
CA SER A 181 -12.00 -12.99 -2.48
C SER A 181 -12.95 -12.10 -1.68
N ASN A 182 -12.44 -11.32 -0.72
CA ASN A 182 -13.23 -10.52 0.21
C ASN A 182 -13.31 -9.03 -0.14
N LEU A 183 -12.80 -8.61 -1.30
CA LEU A 183 -12.82 -7.20 -1.69
C LEU A 183 -14.28 -6.69 -1.85
N LYS A 184 -14.70 -5.79 -0.95
CA LYS A 184 -16.04 -5.20 -0.90
C LYS A 184 -16.13 -3.88 -1.65
N SER A 185 -15.09 -3.06 -1.55
CA SER A 185 -15.06 -1.70 -2.11
C SER A 185 -13.79 -1.48 -2.94
N LEU A 186 -13.96 -1.07 -4.19
CA LEU A 186 -12.88 -0.62 -5.06
C LEU A 186 -13.14 0.82 -5.53
N GLU A 187 -12.19 1.70 -5.33
CA GLU A 187 -12.26 3.10 -5.75
C GLU A 187 -11.09 3.42 -6.68
N ILE A 188 -11.38 3.93 -7.87
CA ILE A 188 -10.43 4.26 -8.91
C ILE A 188 -10.66 5.70 -9.34
N LEU A 189 -9.72 6.59 -9.04
CA LEU A 189 -9.86 8.02 -9.28
C LEU A 189 -8.73 8.58 -10.14
N ASP A 190 -8.98 9.62 -10.93
CA ASP A 190 -7.99 10.42 -11.67
C ASP A 190 -7.04 9.57 -12.54
N PHE A 191 -7.52 8.46 -13.10
CA PHE A 191 -6.67 7.58 -13.91
C PHE A 191 -6.36 8.25 -15.27
N PRO A 192 -5.08 8.33 -15.66
CA PRO A 192 -4.66 9.02 -16.87
C PRO A 192 -4.87 8.19 -18.15
N HIS A 193 -5.51 7.02 -18.06
CA HIS A 193 -5.74 6.15 -19.20
C HIS A 193 -7.15 6.31 -19.77
N SER A 194 -7.24 6.30 -21.10
CA SER A 194 -8.50 6.38 -21.85
C SER A 194 -9.25 5.05 -21.93
N PHE A 195 -8.75 3.99 -21.29
CA PHE A 195 -9.38 2.67 -21.24
C PHE A 195 -9.58 2.20 -19.79
N LEU A 196 -10.58 1.35 -19.59
CA LEU A 196 -10.80 0.68 -18.30
C LEU A 196 -9.68 -0.33 -18.03
N PRO A 197 -9.18 -0.43 -16.78
CA PRO A 197 -8.26 -1.49 -16.40
C PRO A 197 -8.85 -2.86 -16.73
N ASN A 198 -8.09 -3.71 -17.40
CA ASN A 198 -8.54 -5.05 -17.71
C ASN A 198 -8.54 -5.93 -16.45
N GLY A 199 -9.24 -7.05 -16.49
CA GLY A 199 -9.28 -7.98 -15.35
C GLY A 199 -10.14 -7.53 -14.17
N LEU A 200 -10.81 -6.38 -14.24
CA LEU A 200 -11.83 -6.01 -13.27
C LEU A 200 -13.01 -7.02 -13.35
N LYS A 201 -12.97 -8.03 -12.50
CA LYS A 201 -14.05 -8.99 -12.31
C LYS A 201 -14.58 -8.81 -10.88
N PRO A 202 -15.75 -8.19 -10.71
CA PRO A 202 -16.35 -8.12 -9.39
C PRO A 202 -16.50 -9.53 -8.81
N THR A 203 -16.11 -9.72 -7.56
CA THR A 203 -16.34 -10.97 -6.84
C THR A 203 -17.75 -10.96 -6.25
N HIS A 204 -18.24 -12.10 -5.77
CA HIS A 204 -19.51 -12.15 -5.03
C HIS A 204 -19.51 -11.26 -3.77
N ALA A 205 -18.34 -10.91 -3.25
CA ALA A 205 -18.20 -10.02 -2.09
C ALA A 205 -18.17 -8.53 -2.46
N THR A 206 -17.85 -8.19 -3.72
CA THR A 206 -17.75 -6.80 -4.18
C THR A 206 -19.13 -6.16 -4.25
N SER A 207 -19.37 -5.17 -3.39
CA SER A 207 -20.64 -4.45 -3.30
C SER A 207 -20.57 -3.04 -3.87
N ARG A 208 -19.36 -2.47 -3.98
CA ARG A 208 -19.17 -1.07 -4.36
C ARG A 208 -17.95 -0.89 -5.25
N ILE A 209 -18.16 -0.30 -6.42
CA ILE A 209 -17.09 0.15 -7.31
C ILE A 209 -17.32 1.62 -7.65
N VAL A 210 -16.30 2.45 -7.42
CA VAL A 210 -16.33 3.89 -7.70
C VAL A 210 -15.28 4.22 -8.72
N PHE A 211 -15.67 4.95 -9.76
CA PHE A 211 -14.79 5.60 -10.71
C PHE A 211 -14.98 7.11 -10.64
N GLY A 212 -13.92 7.89 -10.72
CA GLY A 212 -14.03 9.36 -10.68
C GLY A 212 -12.90 10.03 -11.42
N GLU A 213 -13.20 11.03 -12.24
CA GLU A 213 -12.19 11.85 -12.92
C GLU A 213 -11.23 11.04 -13.82
N CYS A 214 -11.65 9.86 -14.30
CA CYS A 214 -10.85 9.02 -15.18
C CYS A 214 -11.10 9.36 -16.65
N GLN A 215 -10.05 9.39 -17.48
CA GLN A 215 -10.19 9.76 -18.91
C GLN A 215 -11.09 8.80 -19.71
N PHE A 216 -11.15 7.52 -19.34
CA PHE A 216 -12.08 6.57 -19.98
C PHE A 216 -13.56 6.89 -19.71
N LEU A 217 -13.89 7.71 -18.71
CA LEU A 217 -15.25 8.17 -18.46
C LEU A 217 -15.67 9.29 -19.43
N ASP A 218 -14.71 10.01 -20.00
CA ASP A 218 -14.95 11.05 -21.00
C ASP A 218 -15.32 10.43 -22.36
N PHE A 219 -14.85 9.21 -22.61
CA PHE A 219 -15.38 8.35 -23.66
C PHE A 219 -16.71 7.73 -23.18
N LYS A 220 -17.83 8.17 -23.76
CA LYS A 220 -19.05 7.36 -23.76
C LYS A 220 -18.86 6.19 -24.74
N PRO A 221 -18.73 4.95 -24.24
CA PRO A 221 -19.42 3.85 -24.90
C PRO A 221 -20.15 3.01 -23.85
N SER A 222 -21.47 2.89 -24.01
CA SER A 222 -22.26 1.69 -23.69
C SER A 222 -21.63 0.64 -22.75
N LEU A 223 -21.35 1.01 -21.50
CA LEU A 223 -21.17 0.06 -20.42
C LEU A 223 -22.55 -0.55 -20.15
N LYS A 224 -22.82 -1.70 -20.76
CA LYS A 224 -23.90 -2.59 -20.34
C LYS A 224 -23.51 -3.21 -18.99
N VAL A 225 -23.53 -2.40 -17.94
CA VAL A 225 -23.58 -2.91 -16.57
C VAL A 225 -24.99 -3.46 -16.39
N SER A 226 -25.11 -4.73 -16.01
CA SER A 226 -26.38 -5.36 -15.67
C SER A 226 -27.14 -4.46 -14.71
N LYS A 227 -28.44 -4.29 -14.95
CA LYS A 227 -29.32 -3.37 -14.23
C LYS A 227 -29.50 -3.78 -12.75
N SER A 228 -28.52 -3.51 -11.90
CA SER A 228 -28.71 -3.31 -10.47
C SER A 228 -28.00 -2.00 -10.10
N GLY A 229 -28.75 -1.04 -9.55
CA GLY A 229 -28.18 0.03 -8.71
C GLY A 229 -27.34 1.17 -9.30
N VAL A 230 -27.17 1.35 -10.62
CA VAL A 230 -26.32 2.46 -11.15
C VAL A 230 -26.93 3.84 -10.88
N ARG A 231 -26.46 4.54 -9.84
CA ARG A 231 -26.76 5.97 -9.61
C ARG A 231 -25.77 6.85 -10.38
N LYS A 232 -26.10 7.24 -11.61
CA LYS A 232 -25.40 8.32 -12.31
C LYS A 232 -25.84 9.68 -11.75
N ARG A 233 -25.03 10.32 -10.90
CA ARG A 233 -25.22 11.74 -10.57
C ARG A 233 -24.47 12.60 -11.59
N ASN A 234 -25.14 12.98 -12.68
CA ASN A 234 -24.66 14.05 -13.55
C ASN A 234 -24.83 15.40 -12.83
N LYS A 235 -23.83 15.83 -12.05
CA LYS A 235 -23.69 17.22 -11.63
C LYS A 235 -22.80 17.93 -12.64
N LYS A 236 -23.40 18.63 -13.60
CA LYS A 236 -22.72 19.58 -14.49
C LYS A 236 -22.06 20.68 -13.64
N ALA A 237 -20.84 20.47 -13.16
CA ALA A 237 -19.85 21.48 -12.71
C ALA A 237 -18.66 20.89 -11.91
N LEU A 238 -18.72 19.64 -11.45
CA LEU A 238 -17.57 18.93 -10.82
C LEU A 238 -17.41 17.58 -11.52
N GLY A 239 -16.17 17.07 -11.56
CA GLY A 239 -15.70 15.90 -12.34
C GLY A 239 -16.66 14.71 -12.53
N SER A 240 -16.42 13.95 -13.59
CA SER A 240 -17.18 12.73 -13.93
C SER A 240 -17.03 11.68 -12.83
N LEU A 241 -18.08 11.43 -12.03
CA LEU A 241 -18.11 10.37 -11.01
C LEU A 241 -19.14 9.29 -11.41
N VAL A 242 -18.73 8.03 -11.38
CA VAL A 242 -19.57 6.86 -11.62
C VAL A 242 -19.47 5.91 -10.44
N GLU A 243 -20.60 5.65 -9.80
CA GLU A 243 -20.72 4.66 -8.72
C GLU A 243 -21.57 3.47 -9.20
N VAL A 244 -21.02 2.27 -9.05
CA VAL A 244 -21.68 1.00 -9.33
C VAL A 244 -21.85 0.26 -8.02
N ILE A 245 -23.11 0.00 -7.67
CA ILE A 245 -23.51 -0.81 -6.53
C ILE A 245 -23.99 -2.14 -7.09
N LEU A 246 -23.38 -3.24 -6.67
CA LEU A 246 -23.60 -4.58 -7.24
C LEU A 246 -24.66 -5.36 -6.46
#